data_AF-A0A9P6THW0-F1
#
_entry.id   AF-A0A9P6THW0-F1
#
_cell.length_a   1.000
_cell.length_b   1.000
_cell.length_c   1.000
_cell.angle_alpha   90.00
_cell.angle_beta   90.00
_cell.angle_gamma   90.00
#
_symmetry.space_group_name_H-M   'P 1'
#
loop_
_entity.id
_entity.type
_entity.pdbx_description
1 polymer ?
#
loop_
_entity_poly.entity_id
_entity_poly.type
_entity_poly.pdbx_seq_one_letter_code
_entity_poly.pdbx_strand_id
1 'polypeptide(L)'
;MDINTLPPSNDSNIAIYASIDGHSNASGLPSSSGIPIDQSRNPARSLEPSAKFRATMRELQDKLRTKGADRYARLGWFRDFLDELRRDVTDPNALIESLDVVCTKVLNMFPLGERTVAFAYIFAAAQEIPLPNSRTLRDKMIREFNGEYAHLSTDGLPSSLGLPDGSMIALFDEIFSRTIDSPMQDRCEKLPALARRLRSFEWTGDHWVFCGKPYTPKQELITRFDKLLNEMVRLDNTGRAALSTELANQLHLLHCLNRALVLDRYRQLLSWAEALPDVLQAKPRSALGRAIRWLPENERMAAYQQMLGAANQLSIGRSEALSGLPEALIGFTSSVRGQELLRWKDEILPTLAQAADREPVIDAFISAFDGYSEGPHPEAGLVLALDALEGIFDSSIVNMNRLERIILGITSDTNLSFSPETLERVLNLNRQFPPSEQKMHLLNLEAWLEIKMLSRQEKELRPIQTRIQNERSELTPQPLLLHPVPWWSDRRRSDTADQSGNSRRHRSLIDWIRAPLGRRGNNG
;
A
#
# COMPACT_ATOMS: atom_id res chain seq x y z
N MET A 1 -44.83 42.49 1.67
CA MET A 1 -44.28 43.70 2.29
C MET A 1 -42.79 43.66 2.08
N ASP A 2 -42.30 44.54 1.21
CA ASP A 2 -40.90 44.96 1.19
C ASP A 2 -40.54 45.67 2.51
N ILE A 3 -39.28 45.57 2.92
CA ILE A 3 -38.36 46.70 3.14
C ILE A 3 -37.02 46.17 3.71
N ASN A 4 -36.00 46.38 2.88
CA ASN A 4 -34.55 46.50 3.12
C ASN A 4 -34.06 46.76 4.55
N THR A 5 -32.95 46.11 4.93
CA THR A 5 -31.73 46.81 5.42
C THR A 5 -30.53 45.85 5.48
N LEU A 6 -29.53 46.10 4.62
CA LEU A 6 -28.13 45.69 4.79
C LEU A 6 -27.37 46.74 5.62
N PRO A 7 -26.27 46.37 6.30
CA PRO A 7 -25.10 47.23 6.49
C PRO A 7 -23.87 46.71 5.71
N PRO A 8 -22.81 47.52 5.53
CA PRO A 8 -22.14 47.68 4.25
C PRO A 8 -20.88 46.82 4.02
N SER A 9 -20.55 46.72 2.73
CA SER A 9 -19.33 46.22 2.11
C SER A 9 -18.11 47.06 2.48
N ASN A 10 -16.98 46.39 2.79
CA ASN A 10 -15.69 47.05 2.92
C ASN A 10 -14.99 47.00 1.55
N ASP A 11 -14.85 48.17 0.95
CA ASP A 11 -14.22 48.42 -0.34
C ASP A 11 -12.69 48.33 -0.23
N SER A 12 -12.13 47.19 -0.59
CA SER A 12 -10.73 47.08 -1.04
C SER A 12 -10.52 45.70 -1.63
N ASN A 13 -10.85 45.49 -2.91
CA ASN A 13 -10.21 44.53 -3.84
C ASN A 13 -10.99 44.33 -5.15
N ILE A 14 -11.37 45.41 -5.84
CA ILE A 14 -11.79 45.42 -7.26
C ILE A 14 -11.45 46.84 -7.74
N ALA A 15 -10.68 47.18 -8.76
CA ALA A 15 -10.05 46.52 -9.89
C ALA A 15 -8.60 47.10 -10.01
N ILE A 16 -7.69 46.63 -10.85
CA ILE A 16 -7.66 46.90 -12.29
C ILE A 16 -6.66 45.92 -12.91
N TYR A 17 -7.19 44.94 -13.63
CA TYR A 17 -6.58 44.47 -14.87
C TYR A 17 -7.00 45.46 -15.96
N ALA A 18 -6.02 46.14 -16.58
CA ALA A 18 -5.98 46.61 -17.97
C ALA A 18 -4.97 47.78 -18.09
N SER A 19 -3.87 47.58 -18.81
CA SER A 19 -3.67 48.16 -20.15
C SER A 19 -2.25 47.92 -20.63
N ILE A 20 -2.14 47.26 -21.78
CA ILE A 20 -0.99 47.27 -22.68
C ILE A 20 -1.19 48.51 -23.57
N ASP A 21 -0.20 49.40 -23.64
CA ASP A 21 0.31 50.01 -24.89
C ASP A 21 1.30 51.14 -24.59
N GLY A 22 2.33 51.23 -25.44
CA GLY A 22 3.56 51.94 -25.17
C GLY A 22 3.54 53.45 -25.43
N HIS A 23 4.63 54.10 -25.00
CA HIS A 23 5.15 55.31 -25.60
C HIS A 23 6.67 55.40 -25.39
N SER A 24 7.37 55.56 -26.50
CA SER A 24 8.71 56.11 -26.61
C SER A 24 8.76 57.56 -26.14
N ASN A 25 9.80 57.97 -25.41
CA ASN A 25 10.72 59.01 -25.88
C ASN A 25 11.87 59.28 -24.90
N ALA A 26 12.95 59.74 -25.51
CA ALA A 26 14.26 60.00 -24.98
C ALA A 26 14.37 61.30 -24.15
N SER A 27 15.52 61.40 -23.47
CA SER A 27 16.33 62.61 -23.22
C SER A 27 16.24 63.23 -21.82
N GLY A 28 17.40 63.36 -21.16
CA GLY A 28 17.61 64.37 -20.12
C GLY A 28 18.58 63.99 -19.00
N LEU A 29 19.89 63.96 -19.27
CA LEU A 29 20.93 64.17 -18.25
C LEU A 29 20.98 65.67 -17.87
N PRO A 30 21.45 65.99 -16.66
CA PRO A 30 22.76 66.63 -16.62
C PRO A 30 23.70 66.05 -15.54
N SER A 31 24.99 66.06 -15.88
CA SER A 31 26.13 65.68 -15.05
C SER A 31 26.70 66.87 -14.27
N SER A 32 27.26 66.61 -13.09
CA SER A 32 28.47 67.23 -12.44
C SER A 32 28.36 66.92 -10.93
N SER A 33 29.34 66.48 -10.13
CA SER A 33 30.80 66.37 -10.13
C SER A 33 31.13 65.43 -8.94
N GLY A 34 31.88 64.34 -9.08
CA GLY A 34 33.35 64.33 -8.92
C GLY A 34 33.78 63.99 -7.48
N ILE A 35 34.26 62.75 -7.24
CA ILE A 35 35.24 62.29 -6.21
C ILE A 35 35.55 60.81 -6.54
N PRO A 36 36.79 60.32 -6.35
CA PRO A 36 37.50 59.54 -7.35
C PRO A 36 37.28 58.02 -7.29
N ILE A 37 37.49 57.44 -8.47
CA ILE A 37 37.55 56.02 -8.80
C ILE A 37 38.65 55.34 -7.96
N ASP A 38 38.25 54.47 -7.04
CA ASP A 38 39.11 53.40 -6.55
C ASP A 38 38.75 52.13 -7.33
N GLN A 39 39.54 51.85 -8.35
CA GLN A 39 39.52 50.60 -9.09
C GLN A 39 40.08 49.49 -8.18
N SER A 40 39.19 48.75 -7.51
CA SER A 40 39.57 47.50 -6.85
C SER A 40 38.49 46.43 -7.03
N ARG A 41 38.80 45.52 -7.97
CA ARG A 41 38.43 44.09 -8.03
C ARG A 41 36.97 43.71 -8.33
N ASN A 42 36.75 43.36 -9.61
CA ASN A 42 36.03 42.20 -10.14
C ASN A 42 34.81 41.63 -9.37
N PRO A 43 33.58 41.72 -9.93
CA PRO A 43 32.46 40.86 -9.55
C PRO A 43 32.46 39.61 -10.44
N ALA A 44 33.39 38.69 -10.22
CA ALA A 44 33.38 37.37 -10.85
C ALA A 44 34.19 36.39 -10.00
N ARG A 45 33.78 36.17 -8.74
CA ARG A 45 34.13 34.90 -8.09
C ARG A 45 33.25 33.83 -8.72
N SER A 46 33.80 33.19 -9.75
CA SER A 46 33.44 31.81 -10.06
C SER A 46 33.60 31.02 -8.76
N LEU A 47 32.49 30.66 -8.11
CA LEU A 47 32.50 29.73 -6.98
C LEU A 47 32.81 28.34 -7.53
N GLU A 48 34.09 28.09 -7.80
CA GLU A 48 34.60 26.75 -8.01
C GLU A 48 34.17 25.88 -6.81
N PRO A 49 33.56 24.70 -7.03
CA PRO A 49 33.14 23.83 -5.93
C PRO A 49 34.32 23.56 -4.99
N SER A 50 34.06 23.66 -3.68
CA SER A 50 35.11 23.59 -2.66
C SER A 50 35.97 22.34 -2.85
N ALA A 51 37.26 22.41 -2.49
CA ALA A 51 38.16 21.25 -2.59
C ALA A 51 37.61 20.03 -1.84
N LYS A 52 36.87 20.27 -0.74
CA LYS A 52 36.15 19.26 0.02
C LYS A 52 35.03 18.61 -0.80
N PHE A 53 34.16 19.41 -1.43
CA PHE A 53 33.10 18.89 -2.31
C PHE A 53 33.65 18.03 -3.45
N ARG A 54 34.74 18.47 -4.09
CA ARG A 54 35.38 17.69 -5.16
C ARG A 54 36.00 16.38 -4.68
N ALA A 55 36.39 16.30 -3.41
CA ALA A 55 36.92 15.07 -2.82
C ALA A 55 35.77 14.10 -2.48
N THR A 56 34.73 14.56 -1.79
CA THR A 56 33.56 13.74 -1.42
C THR A 56 32.80 13.26 -2.65
N MET A 57 32.67 14.09 -3.69
CA MET A 57 32.04 13.70 -4.95
C MET A 57 32.85 12.61 -5.67
N ARG A 58 34.18 12.68 -5.67
CA ARG A 58 35.04 11.60 -6.22
C ARG A 58 34.90 10.31 -5.43
N GLU A 59 34.90 10.38 -4.11
CA GLU A 59 34.69 9.22 -3.24
C GLU A 59 33.34 8.53 -3.52
N LEU A 60 32.27 9.32 -3.66
CA LEU A 60 30.96 8.79 -4.04
C LEU A 60 30.99 8.12 -5.42
N GLN A 61 31.62 8.76 -6.42
CA GLN A 61 31.74 8.18 -7.76
C GLN A 61 32.50 6.85 -7.76
N ASP A 62 33.57 6.75 -6.98
CA ASP A 62 34.35 5.52 -6.85
C ASP A 62 33.55 4.43 -6.13
N LYS A 63 32.83 4.77 -5.06
CA LYS A 63 31.90 3.86 -4.38
C LYS A 63 30.83 3.34 -5.34
N LEU A 64 30.19 4.20 -6.13
CA LEU A 64 29.16 3.80 -7.10
C LEU A 64 29.70 2.91 -8.23
N ARG A 65 31.00 3.00 -8.57
CA ARG A 65 31.66 2.12 -9.55
C ARG A 65 32.07 0.77 -8.96
N THR A 66 32.03 0.60 -7.65
CA THR A 66 32.37 -0.66 -6.98
C THR A 66 31.46 -1.78 -7.45
N LYS A 67 32.03 -2.80 -8.08
CA LYS A 67 31.29 -3.98 -8.52
C LYS A 67 30.79 -4.78 -7.31
N GLY A 68 29.54 -5.23 -7.37
CA GLY A 68 28.96 -6.10 -6.34
C GLY A 68 28.31 -5.38 -5.15
N ALA A 69 28.31 -4.05 -5.11
CA ALA A 69 27.46 -3.33 -4.17
C ALA A 69 25.98 -3.65 -4.45
N ASP A 70 25.18 -3.85 -3.41
CA ASP A 70 23.74 -3.97 -3.59
C ASP A 70 23.09 -2.58 -3.77
N ARG A 71 21.78 -2.61 -4.09
CA ARG A 71 20.96 -1.42 -4.29
C ARG A 71 20.92 -0.49 -3.07
N TYR A 72 20.82 -1.06 -1.87
CA TYR A 72 20.66 -0.30 -0.63
C TYR A 72 21.96 0.39 -0.23
N ALA A 73 23.10 -0.27 -0.44
CA ALA A 73 24.42 0.31 -0.21
C ALA A 73 24.67 1.52 -1.12
N ARG A 74 24.37 1.42 -2.43
CA ARG A 74 24.54 2.53 -3.37
C ARG A 74 23.68 3.75 -3.02
N LEU A 75 22.40 3.52 -2.73
CA LEU A 75 21.48 4.58 -2.33
C LEU A 75 21.81 5.16 -0.95
N GLY A 76 22.31 4.32 -0.03
CA GLY A 76 22.80 4.75 1.28
C GLY A 76 23.97 5.72 1.18
N TRP A 77 25.01 5.38 0.42
CA TRP A 77 26.17 6.27 0.19
C TRP A 77 25.76 7.59 -0.45
N PHE A 78 24.78 7.55 -1.35
CA PHE A 78 24.26 8.74 -2.01
C PHE A 78 23.52 9.66 -1.06
N ARG A 79 22.68 9.09 -0.20
CA ARG A 79 21.98 9.85 0.84
C ARG A 79 22.95 10.50 1.81
N ASP A 80 23.92 9.73 2.31
CA ASP A 80 24.92 10.24 3.26
C ASP A 80 25.72 11.39 2.63
N PHE A 81 26.05 11.30 1.34
CA PHE A 81 26.69 12.38 0.58
C PHE A 81 25.79 13.64 0.48
N LEU A 82 24.49 13.49 0.19
CA LEU A 82 23.57 14.63 0.12
C LEU A 82 23.37 15.28 1.49
N ASP A 83 23.33 14.49 2.56
CA ASP A 83 23.23 14.99 3.93
C ASP A 83 24.51 15.74 4.34
N GLU A 84 25.70 15.22 4.00
CA GLU A 84 26.97 15.93 4.20
C GLU A 84 27.01 17.22 3.41
N LEU A 85 26.58 17.20 2.14
CA LEU A 85 26.53 18.37 1.28
C LEU A 85 25.65 19.48 1.88
N ARG A 86 24.46 19.12 2.37
CA ARG A 86 23.52 20.04 3.01
C ARG A 86 24.04 20.61 4.31
N ARG A 87 24.77 19.81 5.09
CA ARG A 87 25.36 20.26 6.35
C ARG A 87 26.54 21.21 6.12
N ASP A 88 27.35 20.95 5.10
CA ASP A 88 28.61 21.64 4.88
C ASP A 88 28.48 22.89 4.00
N VAL A 89 27.46 22.98 3.15
CA VAL A 89 27.22 24.13 2.28
C VAL A 89 26.07 24.97 2.86
N THR A 90 26.43 26.05 3.55
CA THR A 90 25.47 26.96 4.17
C THR A 90 24.90 28.00 3.21
N ASP A 91 25.58 28.28 2.10
CA ASP A 91 25.07 29.19 1.05
C ASP A 91 24.08 28.45 0.13
N PRO A 92 22.80 28.88 0.09
CA PRO A 92 21.78 28.28 -0.76
C PRO A 92 22.13 28.27 -2.26
N ASN A 93 22.83 29.29 -2.78
CA ASN A 93 23.19 29.33 -4.20
C ASN A 93 24.31 28.33 -4.52
N ALA A 94 25.36 28.28 -3.69
CA ALA A 94 26.40 27.26 -3.80
C ALA A 94 25.83 25.83 -3.69
N LEU A 95 24.82 25.62 -2.83
CA LEU A 95 24.16 24.33 -2.71
C LEU A 95 23.41 23.94 -3.99
N ILE A 96 22.71 24.89 -4.63
CA ILE A 96 22.04 24.65 -5.92
C ILE A 96 23.06 24.30 -7.01
N GLU A 97 24.18 25.03 -7.11
CA GLU A 97 25.25 24.72 -8.07
C GLU A 97 25.86 23.34 -7.83
N SER A 98 26.10 22.97 -6.56
CA SER A 98 26.55 21.64 -6.19
C SER A 98 25.54 20.55 -6.57
N LEU A 99 24.25 20.76 -6.32
CA LEU A 99 23.19 19.82 -6.70
C LEU A 99 23.09 19.67 -8.24
N ASP A 100 23.28 20.75 -9.00
CA ASP A 100 23.33 20.69 -10.47
C ASP A 100 24.50 19.83 -10.98
N VAL A 101 25.67 19.99 -10.37
CA VAL A 101 26.85 19.16 -10.67
C VAL A 101 26.59 17.69 -10.32
N VAL A 102 25.94 17.42 -9.18
CA VAL A 102 25.60 16.06 -8.76
C VAL A 102 24.59 15.44 -9.73
N CYS A 103 23.55 16.19 -10.12
CA CYS A 103 22.54 15.73 -11.07
C CYS A 103 23.17 15.33 -12.41
N THR A 104 24.03 16.18 -12.96
CA THR A 104 24.66 15.94 -14.27
C THR A 104 25.71 14.83 -14.23
N LYS A 105 26.50 14.71 -13.16
CA LYS A 105 27.65 13.78 -13.11
C LYS A 105 27.38 12.44 -12.43
N VAL A 106 26.40 12.37 -11.52
CA VAL A 106 26.20 11.20 -10.65
C VAL A 106 24.95 10.43 -11.04
N LEU A 107 23.88 11.10 -11.47
CA LEU A 107 22.58 10.44 -11.68
C LEU A 107 22.66 9.30 -12.71
N ASN A 108 23.40 9.53 -13.80
CA ASN A 108 23.60 8.53 -14.86
C ASN A 108 24.48 7.35 -14.46
N MET A 109 25.16 7.41 -13.30
CA MET A 109 25.96 6.31 -12.76
C MET A 109 25.09 5.25 -12.06
N PHE A 110 23.83 5.57 -11.73
CA PHE A 110 22.90 4.60 -11.17
C PHE A 110 22.30 3.68 -12.25
N PRO A 111 22.10 2.39 -11.93
CA PRO A 111 21.22 1.51 -12.69
C PRO A 111 19.82 2.12 -12.85
N LEU A 112 19.11 1.77 -13.92
CA LEU A 112 17.81 2.35 -14.29
C LEU A 112 16.80 2.34 -13.11
N GLY A 113 16.69 1.22 -12.38
CA GLY A 113 15.76 1.07 -11.24
C GLY A 113 16.14 1.82 -9.95
N GLU A 114 17.33 2.42 -9.90
CA GLU A 114 17.83 3.22 -8.77
C GLU A 114 17.88 4.71 -9.11
N ARG A 115 18.01 5.02 -10.39
CA ARG A 115 18.12 6.38 -10.90
C ARG A 115 16.91 7.24 -10.53
N THR A 116 15.69 6.71 -10.62
CA THR A 116 14.47 7.43 -10.20
C THR A 116 14.51 7.80 -8.72
N VAL A 117 15.09 6.95 -7.89
CA VAL A 117 15.18 7.18 -6.44
C VAL A 117 16.25 8.24 -6.16
N ALA A 118 17.42 8.13 -6.77
CA ALA A 118 18.46 9.15 -6.71
C ALA A 118 17.96 10.51 -7.22
N PHE A 119 17.17 10.51 -8.30
CA PHE A 119 16.51 11.69 -8.85
C PHE A 119 15.59 12.32 -7.81
N ALA A 120 14.74 11.53 -7.17
CA ALA A 120 13.81 12.04 -6.16
C ALA A 120 14.53 12.63 -4.93
N TYR A 121 15.68 12.05 -4.51
CA TYR A 121 16.51 12.62 -3.45
C TYR A 121 17.07 14.00 -3.82
N ILE A 122 17.65 14.17 -5.01
CA ILE A 122 18.17 15.48 -5.47
C ILE A 122 17.02 16.47 -5.64
N PHE A 123 15.90 16.02 -6.22
CA PHE A 123 14.76 16.87 -6.51
C PHE A 123 14.11 17.41 -5.23
N ALA A 124 13.92 16.55 -4.23
CA ALA A 124 13.48 16.98 -2.90
C ALA A 124 14.52 17.87 -2.23
N ALA A 125 15.81 17.55 -2.40
CA ALA A 125 16.87 18.36 -1.81
C ALA A 125 16.88 19.79 -2.33
N ALA A 126 16.64 19.97 -3.63
CA ALA A 126 16.51 21.28 -4.27
C ALA A 126 15.23 22.02 -3.83
N GLN A 127 14.13 21.30 -3.60
CA GLN A 127 12.84 21.90 -3.22
C GLN A 127 12.87 22.59 -1.84
N GLU A 128 13.66 22.08 -0.90
CA GLU A 128 13.79 22.67 0.43
C GLU A 128 14.56 24.00 0.44
N ILE A 129 15.14 24.41 -0.70
CA ILE A 129 15.89 25.66 -0.82
C ILE A 129 14.93 26.79 -1.26
N PRO A 130 14.67 27.81 -0.41
CA PRO A 130 13.68 28.85 -0.66
C PRO A 130 14.22 29.96 -1.59
N LEU A 131 14.57 29.62 -2.83
CA LEU A 131 15.09 30.55 -3.82
C LEU A 131 14.48 30.33 -5.22
N PRO A 132 14.33 31.37 -6.05
CA PRO A 132 13.88 31.22 -7.43
C PRO A 132 14.78 30.28 -8.25
N ASN A 133 16.09 30.26 -7.97
CA ASN A 133 17.06 29.39 -8.62
C ASN A 133 16.79 27.90 -8.37
N SER A 134 16.13 27.54 -7.26
CA SER A 134 15.79 26.14 -6.97
C SER A 134 14.70 25.62 -7.92
N ARG A 135 13.79 26.50 -8.36
CA ARG A 135 12.81 26.18 -9.40
C ARG A 135 13.49 25.98 -10.75
N THR A 136 14.45 26.83 -11.10
CA THR A 136 15.23 26.70 -12.35
C THR A 136 15.99 25.38 -12.43
N LEU A 137 16.63 24.95 -11.33
CA LEU A 137 17.28 23.64 -11.27
C LEU A 137 16.26 22.51 -11.44
N ARG A 138 15.13 22.55 -10.75
CA ARG A 138 14.09 21.51 -10.89
C ARG A 138 13.49 21.45 -12.28
N ASP A 139 13.27 22.60 -12.93
CA ASP A 139 12.83 22.67 -14.34
C ASP A 139 13.89 22.10 -15.29
N LYS A 140 15.17 22.33 -15.02
CA LYS A 140 16.28 21.70 -15.76
C LYS A 140 16.27 20.18 -15.56
N MET A 141 16.17 19.72 -14.30
CA MET A 141 16.13 18.30 -13.95
C MET A 141 14.97 17.59 -14.64
N ILE A 142 13.77 18.17 -14.65
CA ILE A 142 12.59 17.58 -15.33
C ILE A 142 12.82 17.47 -16.84
N ARG A 143 13.43 18.48 -17.47
CA ARG A 143 13.71 18.44 -18.92
C ARG A 143 14.77 17.38 -19.27
N GLU A 144 15.83 17.28 -18.47
CA GLU A 144 16.93 16.33 -18.73
C GLU A 144 16.58 14.89 -18.35
N PHE A 145 15.75 14.71 -17.31
CA PHE A 145 15.36 13.43 -16.74
C PHE A 145 13.84 13.25 -16.77
N ASN A 146 13.24 13.54 -17.93
CA ASN A 146 11.79 13.48 -18.12
C ASN A 146 11.23 12.07 -17.86
N GLY A 147 11.99 11.02 -18.20
CA GLY A 147 11.56 9.64 -17.95
C GLY A 147 11.45 9.34 -16.45
N GLU A 148 12.44 9.77 -15.67
CA GLU A 148 12.46 9.62 -14.22
C GLU A 148 11.38 10.45 -13.55
N TYR A 149 11.14 11.69 -14.02
CA TYR A 149 10.04 12.52 -13.52
C TYR A 149 8.68 11.92 -13.90
N ALA A 150 8.49 11.43 -15.12
CA ALA A 150 7.25 10.80 -15.57
C ALA A 150 6.94 9.57 -14.70
N HIS A 151 7.90 8.65 -14.55
CA HIS A 151 7.79 7.49 -13.68
C HIS A 151 7.53 7.91 -12.22
N LEU A 152 8.24 8.93 -11.73
CA LEU A 152 8.00 9.48 -10.41
C LEU A 152 6.63 10.15 -10.29
N SER A 153 5.99 10.62 -11.36
CA SER A 153 4.68 11.28 -11.33
C SER A 153 3.49 10.32 -11.50
N THR A 154 3.70 9.15 -12.12
CA THR A 154 2.69 8.10 -12.35
C THR A 154 2.87 6.89 -11.43
N ASP A 155 4.07 6.32 -11.35
CA ASP A 155 4.34 5.05 -10.67
C ASP A 155 4.87 5.23 -9.24
N GLY A 156 5.65 6.28 -9.02
CA GLY A 156 6.06 6.74 -7.69
C GLY A 156 7.39 6.13 -7.26
N LEU A 157 7.63 6.11 -5.95
CA LEU A 157 8.80 5.44 -5.39
C LEU A 157 8.39 4.12 -4.74
N PRO A 158 9.18 3.06 -4.88
CA PRO A 158 9.01 1.84 -4.10
C PRO A 158 9.08 2.17 -2.61
N SER A 159 8.09 1.70 -1.84
CA SER A 159 8.01 1.88 -0.37
C SER A 159 9.26 1.39 0.35
N SER A 160 10.01 0.43 -0.20
CA SER A 160 11.24 -0.09 0.39
C SER A 160 12.46 0.85 0.37
N LEU A 161 12.39 1.99 -0.33
CA LEU A 161 13.55 2.88 -0.52
C LEU A 161 13.45 4.25 0.17
N GLY A 162 12.43 4.42 1.00
CA GLY A 162 12.22 5.47 2.02
C GLY A 162 13.00 6.78 1.83
N LEU A 163 12.42 7.74 1.10
CA LEU A 163 12.74 9.15 1.30
C LEU A 163 12.28 9.56 2.71
N PRO A 164 12.95 10.54 3.36
CA PRO A 164 12.41 11.17 4.57
C PRO A 164 10.99 11.72 4.33
N ASP A 165 10.12 11.64 5.34
CA ASP A 165 8.72 12.10 5.25
C ASP A 165 8.59 13.52 4.66
N GLY A 166 9.47 14.44 5.09
CA GLY A 166 9.48 15.83 4.61
C GLY A 166 9.76 15.94 3.11
N SER A 167 10.67 15.11 2.59
CA SER A 167 11.04 15.06 1.18
C SER A 167 9.93 14.44 0.32
N MET A 168 9.24 13.40 0.82
CA MET A 168 8.05 12.83 0.17
C MET A 168 6.91 13.83 0.07
N ILE A 169 6.68 14.57 1.15
CA ILE A 169 5.70 15.65 1.25
C ILE A 169 5.97 16.73 0.20
N ALA A 170 7.20 17.24 0.17
CA ALA A 170 7.60 18.31 -0.72
C ALA A 170 7.50 17.88 -2.20
N LEU A 171 7.87 16.63 -2.50
CA LEU A 171 7.73 16.05 -3.82
C LEU A 171 6.26 15.92 -4.24
N PHE A 172 5.38 15.44 -3.35
CA PHE A 172 3.95 15.37 -3.61
C PHE A 172 3.39 16.75 -3.96
N ASP A 173 3.65 17.74 -3.11
CA ASP A 173 3.11 19.09 -3.28
C ASP A 173 3.62 19.74 -4.58
N GLU A 174 4.85 19.45 -5.00
CA GLU A 174 5.39 19.91 -6.28
C GLU A 174 4.76 19.21 -7.49
N ILE A 175 4.64 17.88 -7.48
CA ILE A 175 3.99 17.16 -8.58
C ILE A 175 2.53 17.61 -8.70
N PHE A 176 1.83 17.76 -7.57
CA PHE A 176 0.48 18.31 -7.54
C PHE A 176 0.42 19.70 -8.16
N SER A 177 1.27 20.64 -7.69
CA SER A 177 1.27 22.04 -8.15
C SER A 177 1.56 22.16 -9.65
N ARG A 178 2.42 21.30 -10.20
CA ARG A 178 2.66 21.27 -11.66
C ARG A 178 1.48 20.66 -12.42
N THR A 179 0.89 19.60 -11.87
CA THR A 179 -0.18 18.86 -12.53
C THR A 179 -1.45 19.70 -12.68
N ILE A 180 -1.82 20.51 -11.68
CA ILE A 180 -3.05 21.32 -11.75
C ILE A 180 -3.05 22.37 -12.87
N ASP A 181 -1.87 22.75 -13.36
CA ASP A 181 -1.67 23.69 -14.48
C ASP A 181 -1.39 22.96 -15.81
N SER A 182 -1.29 21.63 -15.79
CA SER A 182 -1.03 20.80 -16.97
C SER A 182 -2.29 20.59 -17.84
N PRO A 183 -2.11 20.16 -19.11
CA PRO A 183 -3.21 19.74 -19.98
C PRO A 183 -4.14 18.70 -19.33
N MET A 184 -5.37 18.58 -19.82
CA MET A 184 -6.38 17.67 -19.26
C MET A 184 -5.88 16.22 -19.16
N GLN A 185 -5.18 15.75 -20.20
CA GLN A 185 -4.64 14.39 -20.26
C GLN A 185 -3.70 14.10 -19.08
N ASP A 186 -2.72 14.98 -18.85
CA ASP A 186 -1.80 14.91 -17.71
C ASP A 186 -2.52 14.92 -16.37
N ARG A 187 -3.57 15.76 -16.23
CA ARG A 187 -4.36 15.83 -14.99
C ARG A 187 -5.11 14.53 -14.73
N CYS A 188 -5.73 13.96 -15.76
CA CYS A 188 -6.46 12.70 -15.65
C CYS A 188 -5.56 11.51 -15.35
N GLU A 189 -4.28 11.56 -15.74
CA GLU A 189 -3.31 10.50 -15.47
C GLU A 189 -2.64 10.66 -14.09
N LYS A 190 -2.14 11.86 -13.78
CA LYS A 190 -1.26 12.09 -12.63
C LYS A 190 -2.02 12.32 -11.33
N LEU A 191 -3.22 12.92 -11.33
CA LEU A 191 -3.97 13.15 -10.09
C LEU A 191 -4.44 11.84 -9.42
N PRO A 192 -5.01 10.85 -10.14
CA PRO A 192 -5.31 9.54 -9.54
C PRO A 192 -4.05 8.81 -9.04
N ALA A 193 -2.93 8.92 -9.77
CA ALA A 193 -1.65 8.37 -9.34
C ALA A 193 -1.16 9.00 -8.02
N LEU A 194 -1.32 10.32 -7.86
CA LEU A 194 -1.04 11.01 -6.61
C LEU A 194 -1.97 10.55 -5.48
N ALA A 195 -3.27 10.39 -5.75
CA ALA A 195 -4.23 9.89 -4.77
C ALA A 195 -3.84 8.50 -4.26
N ARG A 196 -3.45 7.58 -5.16
CA ARG A 196 -2.95 6.24 -4.79
C ARG A 196 -1.75 6.30 -3.84
N ARG A 197 -0.92 7.34 -3.93
CA ARG A 197 0.29 7.49 -3.09
C ARG A 197 0.05 8.10 -1.74
N LEU A 198 -1.15 8.63 -1.49
CA LEU A 198 -1.57 8.83 -0.11
C LEU A 198 -1.46 7.50 0.67
N ARG A 199 -1.55 6.34 -0.01
CA ARG A 199 -1.37 4.97 0.53
C ARG A 199 0.08 4.54 0.80
N SER A 200 1.08 5.41 0.67
CA SER A 200 2.45 5.00 1.06
C SER A 200 2.59 4.71 2.57
N PHE A 201 1.50 4.88 3.34
CA PHE A 201 1.29 4.44 4.72
C PHE A 201 0.44 3.15 4.73
N GLU A 202 0.98 2.04 5.23
CA GLU A 202 0.27 0.77 5.48
C GLU A 202 -0.40 0.81 6.86
N TRP A 203 -1.53 0.13 7.08
CA TRP A 203 -2.15 -0.02 8.40
C TRP A 203 -2.00 -1.47 8.87
N THR A 204 -1.45 -1.71 10.05
CA THR A 204 -1.19 -3.07 10.58
C THR A 204 -2.23 -3.56 11.58
N GLY A 205 -3.38 -2.88 11.71
CA GLY A 205 -4.42 -3.23 12.68
C GLY A 205 -4.36 -2.40 13.96
N ASP A 206 -3.16 -2.15 14.48
CA ASP A 206 -2.94 -1.40 15.73
C ASP A 206 -2.28 -0.02 15.53
N HIS A 207 -1.50 0.16 14.47
CA HIS A 207 -0.80 1.39 14.14
C HIS A 207 -0.60 1.52 12.62
N TRP A 208 -0.39 2.75 12.14
CA TRP A 208 0.08 2.92 10.77
C TRP A 208 1.55 2.56 10.69
N VAL A 209 1.97 2.08 9.54
CA VAL A 209 3.32 1.67 9.22
C VAL A 209 3.73 2.35 7.93
N PHE A 210 4.67 3.29 7.99
CA PHE A 210 5.35 3.82 6.82
C PHE A 210 6.69 3.09 6.69
N CYS A 211 6.90 2.35 5.60
CA CYS A 211 8.16 1.63 5.38
C CYS A 211 8.61 0.76 6.57
N GLY A 212 7.68 0.05 7.23
CA GLY A 212 7.97 -0.80 8.40
C GLY A 212 8.07 -0.07 9.75
N LYS A 213 7.77 1.23 9.83
CA LYS A 213 7.80 2.00 11.10
C LYS A 213 6.45 2.58 11.51
N PRO A 214 6.11 2.59 12.81
CA PRO A 214 4.92 3.25 13.33
C PRO A 214 4.80 4.70 12.85
N TYR A 215 3.70 5.02 12.20
CA TYR A 215 3.37 6.32 11.65
C TYR A 215 2.21 6.92 12.44
N THR A 216 2.34 8.21 12.77
CA THR A 216 1.25 8.98 13.35
C THR A 216 0.63 9.82 12.23
N PRO A 217 -0.63 9.55 11.83
CA PRO A 217 -1.33 10.35 10.83
C PRO A 217 -1.26 11.84 11.19
N LYS A 218 -0.84 12.66 10.23
CA LYS A 218 -0.71 14.11 10.42
C LYS A 218 -1.81 14.86 9.66
N GLN A 219 -2.13 16.07 10.12
CA GLN A 219 -3.16 16.94 9.51
C GLN A 219 -2.91 17.23 8.02
N GLU A 220 -1.65 17.21 7.58
CA GLU A 220 -1.29 17.45 6.18
C GLU A 220 -1.86 16.38 5.23
N LEU A 221 -2.22 15.20 5.74
CA LEU A 221 -2.90 14.16 4.95
C LEU A 221 -4.32 14.59 4.56
N ILE A 222 -5.07 15.18 5.50
CA ILE A 222 -6.39 15.75 5.24
C ILE A 222 -6.27 16.86 4.20
N THR A 223 -5.32 17.77 4.37
CA THR A 223 -5.09 18.87 3.44
C THR A 223 -4.82 18.37 2.01
N ARG A 224 -4.00 17.32 1.84
CA ARG A 224 -3.70 16.75 0.51
C ARG A 224 -4.88 16.00 -0.09
N PHE A 225 -5.59 15.24 0.73
CA PHE A 225 -6.83 14.59 0.30
C PHE A 225 -7.83 15.62 -0.22
N ASP A 226 -8.02 16.71 0.53
CA ASP A 226 -8.95 17.80 0.18
C ASP A 226 -8.49 18.54 -1.08
N LYS A 227 -7.19 18.82 -1.23
CA LYS A 227 -6.63 19.40 -2.46
C LYS A 227 -6.97 18.54 -3.69
N LEU A 228 -6.75 17.23 -3.62
CA LEU A 228 -7.09 16.31 -4.71
C LEU A 228 -8.60 16.26 -4.96
N LEU A 229 -9.41 16.19 -3.90
CA LEU A 229 -10.86 16.17 -4.02
C LEU A 229 -11.41 17.43 -4.70
N ASN A 230 -10.83 18.60 -4.41
CA ASN A 230 -11.23 19.87 -5.04
C ASN A 230 -10.91 19.91 -6.54
N GLU A 231 -9.88 19.20 -7.01
CA GLU A 231 -9.54 19.14 -8.43
C GLU A 231 -10.54 18.31 -9.27
N MET A 232 -11.44 17.54 -8.64
CA MET A 232 -12.52 16.82 -9.34
C MET A 232 -13.35 17.72 -10.26
N VAL A 233 -13.59 18.98 -9.84
CA VAL A 233 -14.37 19.96 -10.61
C VAL A 233 -13.74 20.22 -11.98
N ARG A 234 -12.41 20.17 -12.07
CA ARG A 234 -11.64 20.54 -13.26
C ARG A 234 -11.30 19.36 -14.17
N LEU A 235 -11.72 18.15 -13.81
CA LEU A 235 -11.51 16.92 -14.59
C LEU A 235 -12.70 16.59 -15.49
N ASP A 236 -12.45 15.83 -16.55
CA ASP A 236 -13.49 15.19 -17.35
C ASP A 236 -14.08 13.96 -16.62
N ASN A 237 -15.08 13.30 -17.21
CA ASN A 237 -15.74 12.17 -16.56
C ASN A 237 -14.79 10.98 -16.31
N THR A 238 -13.83 10.74 -17.20
CA THR A 238 -12.85 9.65 -17.06
C THR A 238 -11.89 9.94 -15.92
N GLY A 239 -11.34 11.15 -15.86
CA GLY A 239 -10.47 11.63 -14.79
C GLY A 239 -11.19 11.65 -13.44
N ARG A 240 -12.45 12.11 -13.40
CA ARG A 240 -13.30 12.06 -12.20
C ARG A 240 -13.53 10.63 -11.72
N ALA A 241 -13.83 9.71 -12.63
CA ALA A 241 -14.01 8.29 -12.27
C ALA A 241 -12.72 7.71 -11.68
N ALA A 242 -11.57 7.94 -12.32
CA ALA A 242 -10.28 7.45 -11.83
C ALA A 242 -9.89 8.06 -10.48
N LEU A 243 -10.01 9.39 -10.33
CA LEU A 243 -9.62 10.07 -9.09
C LEU A 243 -10.54 9.73 -7.93
N SER A 244 -11.87 9.69 -8.15
CA SER A 244 -12.82 9.28 -7.12
C SER A 244 -12.61 7.84 -6.66
N THR A 245 -12.31 6.91 -7.58
CA THR A 245 -11.96 5.53 -7.25
C THR A 245 -10.74 5.47 -6.32
N GLU A 246 -9.66 6.18 -6.67
CA GLU A 246 -8.44 6.17 -5.86
C GLU A 246 -8.66 6.84 -4.51
N LEU A 247 -9.31 8.01 -4.45
CA LEU A 247 -9.62 8.68 -3.19
C LEU A 247 -10.56 7.85 -2.28
N ALA A 248 -11.54 7.15 -2.85
CA ALA A 248 -12.40 6.25 -2.08
C ALA A 248 -11.61 5.10 -1.45
N ASN A 249 -10.67 4.49 -2.18
CA ASN A 249 -9.75 3.49 -1.64
C ASN A 249 -8.89 4.06 -0.49
N GLN A 250 -8.66 5.38 -0.47
CA GLN A 250 -7.87 6.08 0.54
C GLN A 250 -8.66 6.57 1.76
N LEU A 251 -10.00 6.43 1.80
CA LEU A 251 -10.81 6.94 2.93
C LEU A 251 -10.40 6.36 4.30
N HIS A 252 -9.84 5.15 4.31
CA HIS A 252 -9.31 4.51 5.52
C HIS A 252 -8.22 5.34 6.21
N LEU A 253 -7.42 6.10 5.44
CA LEU A 253 -6.39 6.99 5.97
C LEU A 253 -6.96 8.11 6.85
N LEU A 254 -8.18 8.57 6.55
CA LEU A 254 -8.85 9.64 7.31
C LEU A 254 -9.52 9.11 8.58
N HIS A 255 -9.88 7.83 8.62
CA HIS A 255 -10.57 7.21 9.76
C HIS A 255 -9.81 7.37 11.08
N CYS A 256 -8.49 7.26 11.03
CA CYS A 256 -7.62 7.36 12.19
C CYS A 256 -7.41 8.81 12.66
N LEU A 257 -7.71 9.80 11.82
CA LEU A 257 -7.61 11.22 12.17
C LEU A 257 -8.94 11.74 12.73
N ASN A 258 -10.03 11.49 12.03
CA ASN A 258 -11.36 11.93 12.43
C ASN A 258 -12.46 11.12 11.70
N ARG A 259 -13.22 10.33 12.47
CA ARG A 259 -14.32 9.52 11.95
C ARG A 259 -15.44 10.33 11.30
N ALA A 260 -15.69 11.56 11.76
CA ALA A 260 -16.70 12.43 11.16
C ALA A 260 -16.28 12.90 9.77
N LEU A 261 -14.98 13.17 9.55
CA LEU A 261 -14.46 13.57 8.24
C LEU A 261 -14.63 12.45 7.20
N VAL A 262 -14.51 11.18 7.59
CA VAL A 262 -14.72 10.05 6.67
C VAL A 262 -16.12 10.10 6.08
N LEU A 263 -17.15 10.34 6.91
CA LEU A 263 -18.54 10.40 6.46
C LEU A 263 -18.77 11.55 5.47
N ASP A 264 -18.24 12.73 5.77
CA ASP A 264 -18.37 13.90 4.88
C ASP A 264 -17.68 13.67 3.54
N ARG A 265 -16.45 13.15 3.55
CA ARG A 265 -15.69 12.85 2.32
C ARG A 265 -16.29 11.69 1.54
N TYR A 266 -16.83 10.68 2.23
CA TYR A 266 -17.58 9.61 1.61
C TYR A 266 -18.80 10.14 0.86
N ARG A 267 -19.63 10.99 1.49
CA ARG A 267 -20.81 11.59 0.86
C ARG A 267 -20.44 12.46 -0.34
N GLN A 268 -19.36 13.24 -0.24
CA GLN A 268 -18.84 14.03 -1.36
C GLN A 268 -18.40 13.13 -2.53
N LEU A 269 -17.59 12.10 -2.27
CA LEU A 269 -17.15 11.15 -3.30
C LEU A 269 -18.33 10.37 -3.91
N LEU A 270 -19.33 10.02 -3.11
CA LEU A 270 -20.56 9.39 -3.59
C LEU A 270 -21.31 10.31 -4.55
N SER A 271 -21.46 11.60 -4.21
CA SER A 271 -22.10 12.57 -5.11
C SER A 271 -21.36 12.71 -6.44
N TRP A 272 -20.02 12.66 -6.43
CA TRP A 272 -19.22 12.64 -7.65
C TRP A 272 -19.44 11.37 -8.46
N ALA A 273 -19.50 10.21 -7.79
CA ALA A 273 -19.75 8.93 -8.44
C ALA A 273 -21.15 8.87 -9.06
N GLU A 274 -22.17 9.40 -8.39
CA GLU A 274 -23.55 9.45 -8.89
C GLU A 274 -23.73 10.42 -10.06
N ALA A 275 -22.91 11.48 -10.13
CA ALA A 275 -22.93 12.43 -11.25
C ALA A 275 -22.24 11.92 -12.52
N LEU A 276 -21.56 10.77 -12.48
CA LEU A 276 -20.90 10.18 -13.65
C LEU A 276 -21.91 9.49 -14.57
N PRO A 277 -21.62 9.36 -15.87
CA PRO A 277 -22.37 8.47 -16.76
C PRO A 277 -22.30 7.01 -16.28
N ASP A 278 -23.39 6.24 -16.44
CA ASP A 278 -23.54 4.87 -15.93
C ASP A 278 -22.31 3.96 -16.19
N VAL A 279 -21.73 4.03 -17.39
CA VAL A 279 -20.57 3.23 -17.82
C VAL A 279 -19.32 3.47 -16.95
N LEU A 280 -19.23 4.62 -16.27
CA LEU A 280 -18.09 5.02 -15.45
C LEU A 280 -18.36 4.93 -13.94
N GLN A 281 -19.59 4.60 -13.52
CA GLN A 281 -19.96 4.57 -12.11
C GLN A 281 -19.45 3.33 -11.37
N ALA A 282 -19.19 2.22 -12.07
CA ALA A 282 -18.92 0.93 -11.47
C ALA A 282 -17.68 0.92 -10.56
N LYS A 283 -16.54 1.42 -11.07
CA LYS A 283 -15.27 1.49 -10.32
C LYS A 283 -15.33 2.37 -9.07
N PRO A 284 -15.79 3.63 -9.15
CA PRO A 284 -15.98 4.46 -7.96
C PRO A 284 -16.91 3.82 -6.93
N ARG A 285 -18.01 3.20 -7.37
CA ARG A 285 -18.97 2.53 -6.48
C ARG A 285 -18.37 1.30 -5.81
N SER A 286 -17.57 0.50 -6.51
CA SER A 286 -16.80 -0.60 -5.89
C SER A 286 -15.87 -0.09 -4.80
N ALA A 287 -15.10 0.97 -5.08
CA ALA A 287 -14.18 1.54 -4.09
C ALA A 287 -14.93 2.14 -2.87
N LEU A 288 -16.03 2.85 -3.12
CA LEU A 288 -16.89 3.38 -2.06
C LEU A 288 -17.57 2.25 -1.26
N GLY A 289 -18.01 1.17 -1.91
CA GLY A 289 -18.54 -0.02 -1.25
C GLY A 289 -17.56 -0.56 -0.21
N ARG A 290 -16.28 -0.71 -0.58
CA ARG A 290 -15.22 -1.14 0.35
C ARG A 290 -15.02 -0.16 1.49
N ALA A 291 -15.11 1.14 1.19
CA ALA A 291 -14.89 2.19 2.17
C ALA A 291 -15.96 2.25 3.28
N ILE A 292 -17.13 1.63 3.09
CA ILE A 292 -18.24 1.63 4.07
C ILE A 292 -17.79 1.12 5.45
N ARG A 293 -16.88 0.15 5.52
CA ARG A 293 -16.38 -0.37 6.80
C ARG A 293 -15.73 0.70 7.69
N TRP A 294 -15.24 1.79 7.09
CA TRP A 294 -14.59 2.90 7.78
C TRP A 294 -15.55 4.00 8.22
N LEU A 295 -16.83 3.91 7.86
CA LEU A 295 -17.86 4.86 8.30
C LEU A 295 -18.18 4.67 9.80
N PRO A 296 -18.79 5.68 10.44
CA PRO A 296 -19.42 5.53 11.75
C PRO A 296 -20.41 4.36 11.74
N GLU A 297 -20.42 3.56 12.81
CA GLU A 297 -21.18 2.29 12.90
C GLU A 297 -22.66 2.47 12.58
N ASN A 298 -23.27 3.55 13.09
CA ASN A 298 -24.68 3.89 12.87
C ASN A 298 -25.02 4.24 11.41
N GLU A 299 -24.04 4.55 10.57
CA GLU A 299 -24.22 4.91 9.16
C GLU A 299 -23.98 3.73 8.21
N ARG A 300 -23.24 2.69 8.65
CA ARG A 300 -22.74 1.61 7.78
C ARG A 300 -23.85 0.88 7.04
N MET A 301 -24.92 0.51 7.75
CA MET A 301 -26.01 -0.28 7.16
C MET A 301 -26.79 0.52 6.12
N ALA A 302 -27.10 1.79 6.42
CA ALA A 302 -27.79 2.66 5.48
C ALA A 302 -26.94 2.87 4.20
N ALA A 303 -25.65 3.16 4.35
CA ALA A 303 -24.74 3.30 3.22
C ALA A 303 -24.61 2.00 2.41
N TYR A 304 -24.55 0.85 3.07
CA TYR A 304 -24.50 -0.47 2.42
C TYR A 304 -25.76 -0.77 1.61
N GLN A 305 -26.95 -0.53 2.17
CA GLN A 305 -28.21 -0.73 1.47
C GLN A 305 -28.39 0.24 0.30
N GLN A 306 -27.99 1.51 0.48
CA GLN A 306 -27.97 2.49 -0.61
C GLN A 306 -27.07 2.02 -1.75
N MET A 307 -25.84 1.61 -1.44
CA MET A 307 -24.87 1.16 -2.43
C MET A 307 -25.31 -0.12 -3.15
N LEU A 308 -25.91 -1.08 -2.42
CA LEU A 308 -26.48 -2.29 -2.99
C LEU A 308 -27.64 -1.97 -3.96
N GLY A 309 -28.54 -1.09 -3.56
CA GLY A 309 -29.65 -0.63 -4.41
C GLY A 309 -29.14 0.08 -5.67
N ALA A 310 -28.18 0.99 -5.51
CA ALA A 310 -27.59 1.74 -6.61
C ALA A 310 -26.84 0.83 -7.58
N ALA A 311 -26.04 -0.12 -7.09
CA ALA A 311 -25.32 -1.08 -7.92
C ALA A 311 -26.27 -1.98 -8.73
N ASN A 312 -27.40 -2.39 -8.14
CA ASN A 312 -28.42 -3.18 -8.84
C ASN A 312 -29.16 -2.42 -9.95
N GLN A 313 -29.14 -1.08 -9.93
CA GLN A 313 -29.74 -0.25 -10.97
C GLN A 313 -28.81 -0.04 -12.17
N LEU A 314 -27.54 -0.41 -12.07
CA LEU A 314 -26.59 -0.27 -13.18
C LEU A 314 -26.88 -1.27 -14.29
N SER A 315 -27.00 -0.75 -15.52
CA SER A 315 -27.12 -1.56 -16.73
C SER A 315 -25.78 -2.14 -17.19
N ILE A 316 -24.67 -1.46 -16.89
CA ILE A 316 -23.30 -1.84 -17.27
C ILE A 316 -22.41 -1.80 -16.02
N GLY A 317 -21.57 -2.82 -15.82
CA GLY A 317 -20.64 -2.87 -14.70
C GLY A 317 -21.29 -3.13 -13.33
N ARG A 318 -22.52 -3.70 -13.30
CA ARG A 318 -23.21 -4.09 -12.06
C ARG A 318 -22.35 -4.98 -11.17
N SER A 319 -21.73 -6.02 -11.74
CA SER A 319 -20.84 -6.94 -11.03
C SER A 319 -19.63 -6.24 -10.42
N GLU A 320 -18.98 -5.36 -11.19
CA GLU A 320 -17.87 -4.54 -10.73
C GLU A 320 -18.31 -3.61 -9.59
N ALA A 321 -19.46 -2.93 -9.69
CA ALA A 321 -19.98 -2.09 -8.60
C ALA A 321 -20.26 -2.90 -7.33
N LEU A 322 -20.83 -4.09 -7.47
CA LEU A 322 -21.15 -5.01 -6.37
C LEU A 322 -19.90 -5.57 -5.67
N SER A 323 -18.77 -5.71 -6.38
CA SER A 323 -17.51 -6.24 -5.83
C SER A 323 -16.97 -5.47 -4.62
N GLY A 324 -17.43 -4.24 -4.39
CA GLY A 324 -16.98 -3.49 -3.22
C GLY A 324 -17.64 -3.91 -1.91
N LEU A 325 -18.84 -4.46 -1.98
CA LEU A 325 -19.72 -4.68 -0.83
C LEU A 325 -19.31 -5.83 0.10
N PRO A 326 -18.68 -6.93 -0.37
CA PRO A 326 -18.16 -7.93 0.55
C PRO A 326 -17.23 -7.34 1.61
N GLU A 327 -16.24 -6.53 1.24
CA GLU A 327 -15.30 -5.95 2.22
C GLU A 327 -15.98 -5.02 3.25
N ALA A 328 -17.13 -4.42 2.91
CA ALA A 328 -17.94 -3.64 3.85
C ALA A 328 -18.44 -4.48 5.03
N LEU A 329 -18.74 -5.77 4.79
CA LEU A 329 -19.31 -6.71 5.77
C LEU A 329 -18.39 -6.95 6.97
N ILE A 330 -17.08 -6.72 6.81
CA ILE A 330 -16.07 -6.77 7.88
C ILE A 330 -16.42 -5.77 8.99
N GLY A 331 -16.96 -4.60 8.64
CA GLY A 331 -17.33 -3.56 9.59
C GLY A 331 -18.64 -3.80 10.35
N PHE A 332 -19.36 -4.89 10.12
CA PHE A 332 -20.63 -5.16 10.80
C PHE A 332 -20.51 -6.16 11.95
N THR A 333 -21.49 -6.14 12.85
CA THR A 333 -21.66 -7.16 13.90
C THR A 333 -21.86 -8.54 13.28
N SER A 334 -21.55 -9.59 14.05
CA SER A 334 -21.67 -10.99 13.62
C SER A 334 -23.05 -11.35 13.08
N SER A 335 -24.11 -10.94 13.76
CA SER A 335 -25.50 -11.24 13.36
C SER A 335 -25.85 -10.61 12.03
N VAL A 336 -25.56 -9.31 11.87
CA VAL A 336 -25.81 -8.55 10.64
C VAL A 336 -24.98 -9.10 9.48
N ARG A 337 -23.70 -9.39 9.74
CA ARG A 337 -22.81 -10.01 8.75
C ARG A 337 -23.37 -11.35 8.28
N GLY A 338 -23.75 -12.25 9.19
CA GLY A 338 -24.30 -13.56 8.85
C GLY A 338 -25.59 -13.46 8.01
N GLN A 339 -26.48 -12.54 8.35
CA GLN A 339 -27.72 -12.33 7.61
C GLN A 339 -27.47 -11.81 6.19
N GLU A 340 -26.57 -10.84 6.02
CA GLU A 340 -26.20 -10.33 4.70
C GLU A 340 -25.45 -11.37 3.86
N LEU A 341 -24.58 -12.18 4.49
CA LEU A 341 -23.92 -13.30 3.83
C LEU A 341 -24.94 -14.32 3.27
N LEU A 342 -25.97 -14.68 4.05
CA LEU A 342 -27.07 -15.52 3.56
C LEU A 342 -27.82 -14.87 2.39
N ARG A 343 -28.10 -13.56 2.50
CA ARG A 343 -28.72 -12.79 1.42
C ARG A 343 -27.89 -12.81 0.13
N TRP A 344 -26.56 -12.70 0.25
CA TRP A 344 -25.67 -12.82 -0.90
C TRP A 344 -25.77 -14.18 -1.56
N LYS A 345 -25.79 -15.24 -0.77
CA LYS A 345 -25.93 -16.62 -1.23
C LYS A 345 -27.25 -16.86 -1.96
N ASP A 346 -28.35 -16.49 -1.31
CA ASP A 346 -29.68 -16.93 -1.70
C ASP A 346 -30.38 -15.96 -2.67
N GLU A 347 -30.06 -14.67 -2.60
CA GLU A 347 -30.73 -13.63 -3.40
C GLU A 347 -29.80 -13.00 -4.44
N ILE A 348 -28.59 -12.59 -4.07
CA ILE A 348 -27.79 -11.70 -4.93
C ILE A 348 -26.98 -12.47 -5.98
N LEU A 349 -26.15 -13.44 -5.56
CA LEU A 349 -25.31 -14.23 -6.47
C LEU A 349 -26.12 -14.95 -7.56
N PRO A 350 -27.32 -15.51 -7.29
CA PRO A 350 -28.14 -16.13 -8.32
C PRO A 350 -28.56 -15.15 -9.43
N THR A 351 -28.71 -13.84 -9.14
CA THR A 351 -29.06 -12.85 -10.17
C THR A 351 -27.91 -12.53 -11.14
N LEU A 352 -26.68 -12.89 -10.81
CA LEU A 352 -25.51 -12.75 -11.68
C LEU A 352 -25.40 -14.02 -12.53
N ALA A 353 -26.28 -14.20 -13.52
CA ALA A 353 -26.47 -15.49 -14.20
C ALA A 353 -25.25 -15.97 -15.01
N GLN A 354 -24.37 -15.07 -15.47
CA GLN A 354 -23.19 -15.43 -16.25
C GLN A 354 -21.94 -15.56 -15.36
N ALA A 355 -21.09 -16.54 -15.65
CA ALA A 355 -19.84 -16.75 -14.92
C ALA A 355 -18.94 -15.50 -14.92
N ALA A 356 -18.84 -14.81 -16.07
CA ALA A 356 -18.09 -13.56 -16.21
C ALA A 356 -18.61 -12.42 -15.31
N ASP A 357 -19.92 -12.38 -15.03
CA ASP A 357 -20.52 -11.39 -14.12
C ASP A 357 -20.29 -11.74 -12.65
N ARG A 358 -19.96 -12.99 -12.33
CA ARG A 358 -19.68 -13.41 -10.95
C ARG A 358 -18.24 -13.13 -10.55
N GLU A 359 -17.28 -13.26 -11.47
CA GLU A 359 -15.85 -13.18 -11.18
C GLU A 359 -15.42 -12.00 -10.28
N PRO A 360 -15.82 -10.73 -10.55
CA PRO A 360 -15.40 -9.60 -9.71
C PRO A 360 -15.90 -9.69 -8.26
N VAL A 361 -17.11 -10.23 -8.08
CA VAL A 361 -17.73 -10.41 -6.76
C VAL A 361 -17.06 -11.55 -6.00
N ILE A 362 -16.66 -12.60 -6.70
CA ILE A 362 -15.96 -13.75 -6.13
C ILE A 362 -14.57 -13.33 -5.64
N ASP A 363 -13.80 -12.62 -6.48
CA ASP A 363 -12.50 -12.07 -6.10
C ASP A 363 -12.60 -11.16 -4.87
N ALA A 364 -13.70 -10.42 -4.75
CA ALA A 364 -13.98 -9.59 -3.59
C ALA A 364 -14.29 -10.40 -2.33
N PHE A 365 -15.09 -11.47 -2.41
CA PHE A 365 -15.33 -12.35 -1.26
C PHE A 365 -14.05 -13.04 -0.79
N ILE A 366 -13.20 -13.49 -1.71
CA ILE A 366 -11.90 -14.09 -1.38
C ILE A 366 -10.97 -13.05 -0.76
N SER A 367 -10.94 -11.83 -1.29
CA SER A 367 -10.11 -10.77 -0.72
C SER A 367 -10.62 -10.28 0.64
N ALA A 368 -11.93 -10.33 0.87
CA ALA A 368 -12.53 -10.02 2.16
C ALA A 368 -12.37 -11.17 3.16
N PHE A 369 -12.19 -12.41 2.71
CA PHE A 369 -11.99 -13.59 3.56
C PHE A 369 -10.79 -13.43 4.49
N ASP A 370 -9.69 -12.91 3.97
CA ASP A 370 -8.48 -12.60 4.77
C ASP A 370 -8.82 -11.65 5.93
N GLY A 371 -9.81 -10.76 5.80
CA GLY A 371 -10.28 -9.85 6.85
C GLY A 371 -11.50 -10.34 7.65
N TYR A 372 -12.20 -11.40 7.21
CA TYR A 372 -13.28 -12.04 8.00
C TYR A 372 -12.73 -12.97 9.07
N SER A 373 -11.51 -13.47 8.86
CA SER A 373 -10.75 -14.32 9.78
C SER A 373 -10.63 -13.70 11.19
N GLU A 374 -10.50 -12.38 11.29
CA GLU A 374 -10.38 -11.64 12.56
C GLU A 374 -11.71 -11.52 13.34
N GLY A 375 -12.84 -11.98 12.80
CA GLY A 375 -14.18 -11.86 13.41
C GLY A 375 -14.80 -13.19 13.91
N PRO A 376 -16.04 -13.16 14.47
CA PRO A 376 -16.65 -14.34 15.12
C PRO A 376 -17.09 -15.48 14.18
N HIS A 377 -17.07 -15.26 12.86
CA HIS A 377 -17.63 -16.19 11.86
C HIS A 377 -16.73 -16.34 10.62
N PRO A 378 -15.48 -16.79 10.77
CA PRO A 378 -14.60 -17.06 9.63
C PRO A 378 -15.21 -18.14 8.70
N GLU A 379 -15.94 -19.10 9.28
CA GLU A 379 -16.66 -20.17 8.58
C GLU A 379 -17.65 -19.65 7.54
N ALA A 380 -18.50 -18.68 7.88
CA ALA A 380 -19.53 -18.18 6.95
C ALA A 380 -18.90 -17.46 5.75
N GLY A 381 -17.80 -16.74 5.98
CA GLY A 381 -17.02 -16.12 4.91
C GLY A 381 -16.37 -17.15 3.99
N LEU A 382 -15.80 -18.22 4.57
CA LEU A 382 -15.20 -19.32 3.82
C LEU A 382 -16.24 -20.07 2.97
N VAL A 383 -17.38 -20.44 3.58
CA VAL A 383 -18.47 -21.15 2.90
C VAL A 383 -18.97 -20.37 1.69
N LEU A 384 -19.11 -19.05 1.81
CA LEU A 384 -19.51 -18.21 0.68
C LEU A 384 -18.44 -18.11 -0.40
N ALA A 385 -17.16 -17.97 -0.02
CA ALA A 385 -16.06 -17.96 -0.99
C ALA A 385 -16.01 -19.29 -1.76
N LEU A 386 -16.27 -20.42 -1.09
CA LEU A 386 -16.34 -21.75 -1.69
C LEU A 386 -17.59 -21.94 -2.55
N ASP A 387 -18.78 -21.54 -2.07
CA ASP A 387 -20.05 -21.59 -2.84
C ASP A 387 -19.92 -20.78 -4.14
N ALA A 388 -19.30 -19.60 -4.04
CA ALA A 388 -18.97 -18.74 -5.17
C ALA A 388 -18.01 -19.43 -6.16
N LEU A 389 -16.91 -19.99 -5.65
CA LEU A 389 -15.91 -20.67 -6.47
C LEU A 389 -16.48 -21.89 -7.18
N GLU A 390 -17.16 -22.80 -6.46
CA GLU A 390 -17.72 -24.04 -7.01
C GLU A 390 -18.67 -23.79 -8.20
N GLY A 391 -19.38 -22.66 -8.22
CA GLY A 391 -20.27 -22.28 -9.32
C GLY A 391 -19.58 -21.87 -10.63
N ILE A 392 -18.27 -21.60 -10.59
CA ILE A 392 -17.46 -21.17 -11.76
C ILE A 392 -16.12 -21.93 -11.86
N PHE A 393 -15.86 -22.89 -10.97
CA PHE A 393 -14.56 -23.51 -10.84
C PHE A 393 -14.27 -24.39 -12.05
N ASP A 394 -13.21 -24.03 -12.76
CA ASP A 394 -12.53 -24.86 -13.75
C ASP A 394 -11.05 -24.97 -13.35
N SER A 395 -10.31 -25.88 -14.00
CA SER A 395 -8.86 -26.03 -13.78
C SER A 395 -8.03 -24.89 -14.37
N SER A 396 -8.61 -23.69 -14.57
CA SER A 396 -7.86 -22.53 -14.99
C SER A 396 -6.91 -22.07 -13.88
N ILE A 397 -5.78 -21.50 -14.30
CA ILE A 397 -4.77 -20.92 -13.41
C ILE A 397 -5.38 -19.86 -12.48
N VAL A 398 -6.40 -19.13 -12.94
CA VAL A 398 -7.09 -18.10 -12.15
C VAL A 398 -7.81 -18.72 -10.94
N ASN A 399 -8.56 -19.79 -11.17
CA ASN A 399 -9.29 -20.50 -10.12
C ASN A 399 -8.35 -21.26 -9.17
N MET A 400 -7.22 -21.75 -9.69
CA MET A 400 -6.11 -22.27 -8.89
C MET A 400 -5.53 -21.22 -7.94
N ASN A 401 -5.15 -20.03 -8.44
CA ASN A 401 -4.65 -18.94 -7.59
C ASN A 401 -5.66 -18.50 -6.51
N ARG A 402 -6.96 -18.47 -6.86
CA ARG A 402 -8.05 -18.15 -5.93
C ARG A 402 -8.15 -19.16 -4.78
N LEU A 403 -8.04 -20.46 -5.10
CA LEU A 403 -8.07 -21.52 -4.10
C LEU A 403 -6.80 -21.56 -3.25
N GLU A 404 -5.63 -21.28 -3.84
CA GLU A 404 -4.38 -21.11 -3.10
C GLU A 404 -4.51 -19.99 -2.05
N ARG A 405 -5.09 -18.83 -2.42
CA ARG A 405 -5.34 -17.75 -1.46
C ARG A 405 -6.23 -18.18 -0.30
N ILE A 406 -7.29 -18.96 -0.55
CA ILE A 406 -8.14 -19.50 0.52
C ILE A 406 -7.34 -20.41 1.46
N ILE A 407 -6.54 -21.32 0.90
CA ILE A 407 -5.72 -22.26 1.69
C ILE A 407 -4.69 -21.50 2.53
N LEU A 408 -4.05 -20.47 1.97
CA LEU A 408 -3.14 -19.59 2.70
C LEU A 408 -3.89 -18.82 3.80
N GLY A 409 -5.08 -18.28 3.52
CA GLY A 409 -5.92 -17.61 4.51
C GLY A 409 -6.26 -18.51 5.70
N ILE A 410 -6.68 -19.75 5.45
CA ILE A 410 -6.95 -20.76 6.49
C ILE A 410 -5.71 -21.03 7.34
N THR A 411 -4.56 -21.21 6.68
CA THR A 411 -3.32 -21.66 7.34
C THR A 411 -2.54 -20.53 8.01
N SER A 412 -2.84 -19.27 7.69
CA SER A 412 -2.15 -18.08 8.20
C SER A 412 -2.47 -17.76 9.67
N ASP A 413 -3.68 -18.07 10.14
CA ASP A 413 -4.09 -17.83 11.53
C ASP A 413 -4.46 -19.13 12.25
N THR A 414 -3.67 -19.43 13.27
CA THR A 414 -3.81 -20.62 14.10
C THR A 414 -4.93 -20.50 15.15
N ASN A 415 -5.67 -19.39 15.19
CA ASN A 415 -6.85 -19.20 16.05
C ASN A 415 -8.17 -19.55 15.35
N LEU A 416 -8.22 -19.55 14.01
CA LEU A 416 -9.45 -19.82 13.24
C LEU A 416 -9.95 -21.25 13.42
N SER A 417 -11.26 -21.45 13.46
CA SER A 417 -11.83 -22.80 13.47
C SER A 417 -12.84 -22.92 12.34
N PHE A 418 -12.75 -24.05 11.63
CA PHE A 418 -13.61 -24.37 10.50
C PHE A 418 -14.24 -25.74 10.69
N SER A 419 -15.45 -25.92 10.15
CA SER A 419 -16.14 -27.21 10.22
C SER A 419 -15.43 -28.28 9.37
N PRO A 420 -15.49 -29.56 9.76
CA PRO A 420 -14.99 -30.66 8.92
C PRO A 420 -15.59 -30.64 7.51
N GLU A 421 -16.87 -30.32 7.39
CA GLU A 421 -17.59 -30.24 6.11
C GLU A 421 -16.99 -29.18 5.18
N THR A 422 -16.66 -28.01 5.70
CA THR A 422 -16.06 -26.93 4.92
C THR A 422 -14.62 -27.25 4.52
N LEU A 423 -13.83 -27.85 5.42
CA LEU A 423 -12.48 -28.31 5.09
C LEU A 423 -12.49 -29.42 4.04
N GLU A 424 -13.48 -30.31 4.08
CA GLU A 424 -13.68 -31.35 3.08
C GLU A 424 -13.94 -30.78 1.68
N ARG A 425 -14.69 -29.68 1.58
CA ARG A 425 -14.88 -28.95 0.31
C ARG A 425 -13.57 -28.37 -0.22
N VAL A 426 -12.75 -27.76 0.64
CA VAL A 426 -11.42 -27.25 0.27
C VAL A 426 -10.55 -28.40 -0.29
N LEU A 427 -10.53 -29.56 0.38
CA LEU A 427 -9.78 -30.73 -0.08
C LEU A 427 -10.29 -31.26 -1.43
N ASN A 428 -11.61 -31.29 -1.65
CA ASN A 428 -12.18 -31.72 -2.93
C ASN A 428 -11.75 -30.82 -4.08
N LEU A 429 -11.75 -29.51 -3.88
CA LEU A 429 -11.28 -28.55 -4.89
C LEU A 429 -9.75 -28.65 -5.09
N ASN A 430 -8.98 -28.93 -4.04
CA ASN A 430 -7.53 -29.06 -4.11
C ASN A 430 -7.05 -30.20 -5.03
N ARG A 431 -7.88 -31.24 -5.25
CA ARG A 431 -7.56 -32.34 -6.18
C ARG A 431 -7.42 -31.91 -7.65
N GLN A 432 -7.86 -30.71 -7.98
CA GLN A 432 -7.78 -30.20 -9.34
C GLN A 432 -6.42 -29.58 -9.67
N PHE A 433 -5.56 -29.33 -8.66
CA PHE A 433 -4.20 -28.83 -8.86
C PHE A 433 -3.24 -29.89 -9.42
N PRO A 434 -2.14 -29.47 -10.07
CA PRO A 434 -1.02 -30.36 -10.34
C PRO A 434 -0.50 -31.05 -9.06
N PRO A 435 -0.04 -32.31 -9.13
CA PRO A 435 0.38 -33.08 -7.94
C PRO A 435 1.42 -32.39 -7.04
N SER A 436 2.30 -31.57 -7.61
CA SER A 436 3.31 -30.81 -6.85
C SER A 436 2.71 -29.71 -5.97
N GLU A 437 1.72 -28.98 -6.49
CA GLU A 437 1.03 -27.89 -5.79
C GLU A 437 0.03 -28.46 -4.79
N GLN A 438 -0.72 -29.49 -5.18
CA GLN A 438 -1.61 -30.23 -4.30
C GLN A 438 -0.87 -30.71 -3.04
N LYS A 439 0.36 -31.25 -3.21
CA LYS A 439 1.19 -31.70 -2.10
C LYS A 439 1.58 -30.56 -1.16
N MET A 440 1.95 -29.39 -1.68
CA MET A 440 2.29 -28.22 -0.85
C MET A 440 1.10 -27.75 -0.03
N HIS A 441 -0.09 -27.67 -0.65
CA HIS A 441 -1.33 -27.30 0.05
C HIS A 441 -1.71 -28.30 1.15
N LEU A 442 -1.61 -29.61 0.87
CA LEU A 442 -1.86 -30.66 1.85
C LEU A 442 -0.89 -30.57 3.05
N LEU A 443 0.38 -30.25 2.81
CA LEU A 443 1.37 -30.04 3.88
C LEU A 443 1.03 -28.83 4.75
N ASN A 444 0.63 -27.71 4.16
CA ASN A 444 0.25 -26.51 4.91
C ASN A 444 -1.00 -26.76 5.77
N LEU A 445 -2.02 -27.45 5.22
CA LEU A 445 -3.22 -27.83 5.96
C LEU A 445 -2.93 -28.86 7.06
N GLU A 446 -2.04 -29.83 6.82
CA GLU A 446 -1.60 -30.81 7.82
C GLU A 446 -0.92 -30.12 9.01
N ALA A 447 0.03 -29.21 8.75
CA ALA A 447 0.73 -28.45 9.78
C ALA A 447 -0.22 -27.57 10.61
N TRP A 448 -1.19 -26.92 9.96
CA TRP A 448 -2.21 -26.14 10.65
C TRP A 448 -3.11 -27.04 11.52
N LEU A 449 -3.55 -28.19 11.00
CA LEU A 449 -4.36 -29.15 11.77
C LEU A 449 -3.62 -29.69 12.99
N GLU A 450 -2.32 -30.00 12.89
CA GLU A 450 -1.52 -30.45 14.04
C GLU A 450 -1.56 -29.45 15.21
N ILE A 451 -1.50 -28.16 14.92
CA ILE A 451 -1.64 -27.09 15.92
C ILE A 451 -3.06 -27.12 16.51
N LYS A 452 -4.09 -27.35 15.69
CA LYS A 452 -5.50 -27.44 16.13
C LYS A 452 -5.82 -28.68 16.94
N MET A 453 -5.13 -29.80 16.70
CA MET A 453 -5.31 -31.04 17.44
C MET A 453 -4.88 -30.94 18.91
N LEU A 454 -4.12 -29.90 19.27
CA LEU A 454 -3.81 -29.58 20.67
C LEU A 454 -4.99 -28.92 21.42
N SER A 455 -6.11 -28.66 20.73
CA SER A 455 -7.33 -28.05 21.27
C SER A 455 -8.49 -29.04 21.42
N ARG A 456 -9.64 -28.60 21.95
CA ARG A 456 -10.83 -29.45 22.23
C ARG A 456 -11.49 -30.07 20.98
N GLN A 457 -11.05 -29.74 19.76
CA GLN A 457 -11.65 -30.17 18.48
C GLN A 457 -11.03 -31.45 17.89
N GLU A 458 -10.14 -32.11 18.63
CA GLU A 458 -9.36 -33.27 18.16
C GLU A 458 -10.23 -34.40 17.56
N LYS A 459 -11.41 -34.68 18.13
CA LYS A 459 -12.28 -35.76 17.66
C LYS A 459 -12.94 -35.46 16.30
N GLU A 460 -13.25 -34.19 16.03
CA GLU A 460 -13.96 -33.77 14.82
C GLU A 460 -13.02 -33.61 13.63
N LEU A 461 -11.77 -33.20 13.86
CA LEU A 461 -10.79 -32.94 12.81
C LEU A 461 -9.90 -34.14 12.43
N ARG A 462 -9.91 -35.22 13.23
CA ARG A 462 -9.13 -36.46 12.96
C ARG A 462 -9.45 -37.10 11.61
N PRO A 463 -10.72 -37.20 11.17
CA PRO A 463 -11.06 -37.71 9.86
C PRO A 463 -10.43 -36.90 8.72
N ILE A 464 -10.43 -35.57 8.83
CA ILE A 464 -9.84 -34.66 7.85
C ILE A 464 -8.32 -34.83 7.79
N GLN A 465 -7.64 -34.89 8.95
CA GLN A 465 -6.20 -35.14 9.01
C GLN A 465 -5.80 -36.48 8.38
N THR A 466 -6.56 -37.54 8.67
CA THR A 466 -6.33 -38.88 8.11
C THR A 466 -6.48 -38.86 6.59
N ARG A 467 -7.50 -38.17 6.08
CA ARG A 467 -7.71 -38.00 4.64
C ARG A 467 -6.55 -37.27 3.97
N ILE A 468 -6.07 -36.16 4.55
CA ILE A 468 -4.92 -35.41 4.02
C ILE A 468 -3.67 -36.29 3.92
N GLN A 469 -3.41 -37.10 4.94
CA GLN A 469 -2.28 -38.04 4.96
C GLN A 469 -2.40 -39.11 3.88
N ASN A 470 -3.61 -39.66 3.69
CA ASN A 470 -3.88 -40.64 2.64
C ASN A 470 -3.68 -40.03 1.24
N GLU A 471 -4.29 -38.87 0.94
CA GLU A 471 -4.13 -38.19 -0.34
C GLU A 471 -2.65 -37.82 -0.61
N ARG A 472 -1.93 -37.35 0.42
CA ARG A 472 -0.49 -37.07 0.30
C ARG A 472 0.31 -38.33 0.00
N SER A 473 -0.04 -39.46 0.62
CA SER A 473 0.63 -40.73 0.38
C SER A 473 0.41 -41.24 -1.05
N GLU A 474 -0.77 -41.02 -1.62
CA GLU A 474 -1.12 -41.39 -3.01
C GLU A 474 -0.36 -40.55 -4.06
N LEU A 475 -0.11 -39.28 -3.76
CA LEU A 475 0.67 -38.36 -4.63
C LEU A 475 2.18 -38.66 -4.63
N THR A 476 2.63 -39.58 -3.78
CA THR A 476 3.98 -40.12 -3.78
C THR A 476 3.93 -41.60 -4.12
N PRO A 477 4.29 -42.04 -5.34
CA PRO A 477 4.57 -43.44 -5.54
C PRO A 477 5.87 -43.78 -4.78
N GLN A 478 5.69 -44.39 -3.60
CA GLN A 478 6.67 -45.09 -2.75
C GLN A 478 7.60 -44.27 -1.81
N PRO A 479 8.02 -44.91 -0.70
CA PRO A 479 8.28 -44.23 0.56
C PRO A 479 9.70 -43.70 0.64
N LEU A 480 9.84 -42.47 1.13
CA LEU A 480 11.07 -42.09 1.81
C LEU A 480 11.07 -42.79 3.17
N LEU A 481 11.93 -43.80 3.27
CA LEU A 481 12.41 -44.43 4.48
C LEU A 481 12.33 -43.49 5.71
N LEU A 482 11.47 -43.88 6.66
CA LEU A 482 11.63 -43.72 8.11
C LEU A 482 12.38 -42.45 8.57
N HIS A 483 11.64 -41.35 8.73
CA HIS A 483 11.93 -40.48 9.87
C HIS A 483 11.26 -41.08 11.12
N PRO A 484 11.97 -41.09 12.26
CA PRO A 484 11.61 -41.93 13.39
C PRO A 484 10.32 -41.44 14.03
N VAL A 485 9.42 -42.39 14.25
CA VAL A 485 8.30 -42.28 15.19
C VAL A 485 8.82 -41.61 16.47
N PRO A 486 8.22 -40.50 16.94
CA PRO A 486 8.59 -39.94 18.21
C PRO A 486 8.39 -41.00 19.31
N TRP A 487 9.40 -41.19 20.13
CA TRP A 487 9.50 -42.20 21.18
C TRP A 487 8.41 -42.11 22.27
N TRP A 488 7.43 -41.20 22.15
CA TRP A 488 6.27 -41.07 23.02
C TRP A 488 4.97 -41.65 22.45
N SER A 489 4.93 -42.09 21.19
CA SER A 489 3.70 -42.64 20.56
C SER A 489 3.42 -44.12 20.84
N ASP A 490 4.24 -44.81 21.64
CA ASP A 490 4.04 -46.23 21.94
C ASP A 490 3.49 -46.45 23.35
N ARG A 491 2.21 -46.10 23.55
CA ARG A 491 1.48 -46.33 24.82
C ARG A 491 0.49 -47.50 24.77
N ARG A 492 0.68 -48.44 23.86
CA ARG A 492 -0.11 -49.69 23.76
C ARG A 492 0.76 -50.94 23.48
N ARG A 493 1.88 -51.07 24.19
CA ARG A 493 2.56 -52.36 24.44
C ARG A 493 2.98 -52.44 25.90
N SER A 494 1.99 -52.54 26.77
CA SER A 494 2.18 -52.96 28.16
C SER A 494 0.88 -53.60 28.61
N ASP A 495 0.61 -54.77 28.04
CA ASP A 495 -0.27 -55.79 28.61
C ASP A 495 0.13 -57.10 27.93
N THR A 496 1.20 -57.72 28.44
CA THR A 496 1.41 -59.17 28.53
C THR A 496 2.82 -59.46 29.07
N ALA A 497 2.84 -60.27 30.13
CA ALA A 497 3.95 -61.12 30.62
C ALA A 497 5.06 -60.47 31.48
N ASP A 498 4.82 -60.53 32.79
CA ASP A 498 5.67 -61.09 33.86
C ASP A 498 7.20 -60.83 33.91
N GLN A 499 7.55 -60.17 35.03
CA GLN A 499 8.56 -60.57 36.02
C GLN A 499 9.86 -61.25 35.52
N SER A 500 10.97 -60.50 35.52
CA SER A 500 12.06 -60.72 36.50
C SER A 500 13.24 -59.75 36.32
N GLY A 501 13.61 -59.10 37.42
CA GLY A 501 14.99 -58.73 37.75
C GLY A 501 15.76 -57.75 36.85
N ASN A 502 15.65 -56.45 37.12
CA ASN A 502 16.70 -55.72 37.85
C ASN A 502 16.39 -54.21 37.89
N SER A 503 16.13 -53.74 39.11
CA SER A 503 16.12 -52.32 39.44
C SER A 503 17.54 -51.76 39.34
N ARG A 504 17.75 -50.70 38.55
CA ARG A 504 18.75 -49.66 38.85
C ARG A 504 18.46 -48.35 38.09
N ARG A 505 17.71 -47.50 38.80
CA ARG A 505 17.82 -46.03 38.86
C ARG A 505 17.39 -45.23 37.63
N HIS A 506 16.10 -44.90 37.62
CA HIS A 506 15.61 -43.60 37.15
C HIS A 506 16.33 -42.45 37.87
N ARG A 507 17.00 -41.58 37.12
CA ARG A 507 17.20 -40.17 37.49
C ARG A 507 16.33 -39.33 36.58
N SER A 508 15.55 -38.43 37.17
CA SER A 508 14.63 -37.54 36.46
C SER A 508 15.37 -36.50 35.64
N LEU A 509 14.86 -36.23 34.44
CA LEU A 509 15.33 -35.27 33.44
C LEU A 509 15.60 -33.84 33.97
N ILE A 510 15.04 -33.49 35.13
CA ILE A 510 15.17 -32.19 35.79
C ILE A 510 16.61 -31.94 36.31
N ASP A 511 17.39 -32.99 36.58
CA ASP A 511 18.79 -32.87 37.00
C ASP A 511 19.77 -32.67 35.83
N TRP A 512 19.32 -32.81 34.58
CA TRP A 512 20.18 -32.65 33.39
C TRP A 512 20.19 -31.22 32.82
N ILE A 513 19.19 -30.41 33.18
CA ILE A 513 19.01 -29.05 32.64
C ILE A 513 19.70 -27.99 33.52
N ARG A 514 20.04 -28.30 34.77
CA ARG A 514 20.88 -27.42 35.62
C ARG A 514 22.32 -27.92 35.66
N ALA A 515 23.16 -27.22 34.87
CA ALA A 515 24.61 -27.05 34.99
C ALA A 515 25.50 -27.79 33.98
N PRO A 516 26.59 -27.15 33.50
CA PRO A 516 26.67 -25.72 33.15
C PRO A 516 27.46 -25.46 31.85
N LEU A 517 27.19 -24.27 31.30
CA LEU A 517 28.08 -23.45 30.49
C LEU A 517 29.56 -23.61 30.91
N GLY A 518 30.37 -23.98 29.93
CA GLY A 518 31.78 -23.58 29.74
C GLY A 518 32.68 -23.45 30.96
N ARG A 519 33.50 -24.49 31.20
CA ARG A 519 34.89 -24.29 31.64
C ARG A 519 35.70 -23.75 30.46
N ARG A 520 36.24 -22.54 30.57
CA ARG A 520 37.49 -22.12 29.90
C ARG A 520 38.58 -22.09 30.97
N GLY A 521 39.68 -22.82 30.75
CA GLY A 521 40.99 -22.52 31.38
C GLY A 521 41.62 -21.30 30.68
N ASN A 522 42.78 -20.76 31.08
CA ASN A 522 43.75 -21.20 32.08
C ASN A 522 44.77 -20.06 32.32
N ASN A 523 45.57 -20.21 33.39
CA ASN A 523 46.89 -19.62 33.66
C ASN A 523 46.98 -18.19 34.20
N GLY A 524 47.54 -18.08 35.42
CA GLY A 524 48.99 -17.83 35.60
C GLY A 524 49.52 -16.52 35.04
#